data_AF-A0A0D1YLP1-F1
#
_entry.id   AF-A0A0D1YLP1-F1
#
_cell.length_a   1.000
_cell.length_b   1.000
_cell.length_c   1.000
_cell.angle_alpha   90.00
_cell.angle_beta   90.00
_cell.angle_gamma   90.00
#
_symmetry.space_group_name_H-M   'P 1'
#
loop_
_entity.id
_entity.type
_entity.pdbx_description
1 polymer ?
#
loop_
_entity_poly.entity_id
_entity_poly.type
_entity_poly.pdbx_seq_one_letter_code
_entity_poly.pdbx_strand_id
1 'polypeptide(L)'
;MNKQIWLEEVCEKCPGTGWGRTTRCQIHGEHIGKVQGCHQWEEYEASQMKVQKGQQLFPDLEPALEAVQRVDQDLRDYRWMVESITSLKSREDEYKQYPRELLEDMIKGGTAQYGIEAALPKAQGVHSDVTFREAKKFLRNWERMKRYECKVKKLEAAVAALQDERERVVAEGMLDGMKMYEIAQQLRVSRQTVDTIRRAMIRNLAWNMYEDEMREGLPA
;
A
#
# COMPACT_ATOMS: atom_id res chain seq x y z
N MET A 1 18.52 -18.18 29.01
CA MET A 1 19.78 -17.94 28.28
C MET A 1 20.13 -19.18 27.51
N ASN A 2 20.03 -19.13 26.18
CA ASN A 2 20.36 -20.29 25.34
C ASN A 2 21.88 -20.41 25.24
N LYS A 3 22.50 -21.16 26.16
CA LYS A 3 23.97 -21.31 26.29
C LYS A 3 24.64 -21.81 25.01
N GLN A 4 23.87 -22.44 24.12
CA GLN A 4 24.32 -22.93 22.83
C GLN A 4 24.55 -21.80 21.81
N ILE A 5 23.74 -20.75 21.83
CA ILE A 5 23.92 -19.56 20.98
C ILE A 5 25.24 -18.86 21.32
N TRP A 6 25.54 -18.74 22.62
CA TRP A 6 26.80 -18.15 23.10
C TRP A 6 28.03 -18.93 22.65
N LEU A 7 27.92 -20.26 22.64
CA LEU A 7 28.98 -21.15 22.17
C LEU A 7 29.27 -20.93 20.69
N GLU A 8 28.24 -21.02 19.85
CA GLU A 8 28.37 -20.99 18.38
C GLU A 8 28.68 -19.58 17.84
N GLU A 9 28.01 -18.54 18.34
CA GLU A 9 28.09 -17.22 17.71
C GLU A 9 29.22 -16.34 18.27
N VAL A 10 29.58 -16.53 19.55
CA VAL A 10 30.52 -15.68 20.27
C VAL A 10 31.80 -16.43 20.67
N CYS A 11 31.68 -17.56 21.36
CA CYS A 11 32.86 -18.29 21.85
C CYS A 11 33.66 -18.95 20.73
N GLU A 12 33.04 -19.42 19.64
CA GLU A 12 33.80 -19.96 18.49
C GLU A 12 34.77 -18.96 17.87
N LYS A 13 34.42 -17.67 17.90
CA LYS A 13 35.21 -16.58 17.30
C LYS A 13 36.13 -15.89 18.32
N CYS A 14 35.98 -16.21 19.60
CA CYS A 14 36.73 -15.57 20.67
C CYS A 14 38.18 -16.10 20.70
N PRO A 15 39.19 -15.21 20.75
CA PRO A 15 40.60 -15.61 20.79
C PRO A 15 40.96 -16.41 22.06
N GLY A 16 40.15 -16.33 23.12
CA GLY A 16 40.33 -17.05 24.39
C GLY A 16 39.75 -18.47 24.40
N THR A 17 39.05 -18.87 23.35
CA THR A 17 38.49 -20.22 23.15
C THR A 17 38.95 -20.64 21.76
N GLY A 18 40.21 -21.08 21.68
CA GLY A 18 40.87 -21.41 20.42
C GLY A 18 39.97 -22.21 19.48
N TRP A 19 39.74 -21.65 18.29
CA TRP A 19 38.87 -22.11 17.22
C TRP A 19 38.54 -23.62 17.29
N GLY A 20 37.31 -23.93 17.72
CA GLY A 20 36.70 -25.27 17.59
C GLY A 20 37.35 -26.45 18.32
N ARG A 21 38.29 -26.27 19.26
CA ARG A 21 39.02 -27.42 19.87
C ARG A 21 38.88 -27.61 21.38
N THR A 22 38.38 -26.65 22.15
CA THR A 22 38.27 -26.84 23.61
C THR A 22 36.96 -26.30 24.17
N THR A 23 36.24 -27.14 24.91
CA THR A 23 35.04 -26.74 25.67
C THR A 23 35.36 -25.91 26.92
N ARG A 24 36.64 -25.58 27.13
CA ARG A 24 37.17 -24.79 28.24
C ARG A 24 37.57 -23.39 27.77
N CYS A 25 37.11 -22.37 28.46
CA CYS A 25 37.47 -20.98 28.22
C CYS A 25 38.82 -20.68 28.86
N GLN A 26 39.79 -20.15 28.10
CA GLN A 26 41.09 -19.77 28.69
C GLN A 26 41.00 -18.50 29.54
N ILE A 27 40.05 -17.61 29.24
CA ILE A 27 39.82 -16.37 30.02
C ILE A 27 39.27 -16.67 31.41
N HIS A 28 38.31 -17.60 31.54
CA HIS A 28 37.63 -17.91 32.81
C HIS A 28 38.15 -19.20 33.46
N GLY A 29 39.04 -19.95 32.81
CA GLY A 29 39.64 -21.17 33.36
C GLY A 29 38.68 -22.36 33.53
N GLU A 30 37.41 -22.24 33.16
CA GLU A 30 36.36 -23.25 33.34
C GLU A 30 35.70 -23.67 32.02
N HIS A 31 34.86 -24.71 32.08
CA HIS A 31 34.03 -25.13 30.95
C HIS A 31 33.05 -24.02 30.58
N ILE A 32 32.89 -23.71 29.29
CA ILE A 32 32.05 -22.60 28.79
C ILE A 32 30.61 -22.68 29.35
N GLY A 33 30.04 -23.89 29.45
CA GLY A 33 28.71 -24.11 30.03
C GLY A 33 28.57 -23.76 31.53
N LYS A 34 29.68 -23.61 32.27
CA LYS A 34 29.73 -23.21 33.69
C LYS A 34 30.03 -21.72 33.90
N VAL A 35 30.48 -21.01 32.87
CA VAL A 35 30.73 -19.56 32.93
C VAL A 35 29.41 -18.83 33.15
N GLN A 36 29.36 -17.99 34.19
CA GLN A 36 28.13 -17.26 34.57
C GLN A 36 27.99 -15.93 33.83
N GLY A 37 29.09 -15.34 33.35
CA GLY A 37 29.09 -14.09 32.58
C GLY A 37 30.42 -13.88 31.88
N CYS A 38 30.39 -13.23 30.72
CA CYS A 38 31.56 -12.92 29.91
C CYS A 38 31.34 -11.58 29.20
N HIS A 39 32.34 -10.71 29.22
CA HIS A 39 32.30 -9.41 28.55
C HIS A 39 31.94 -9.50 27.06
N GLN A 40 32.42 -10.54 26.37
CA GLN A 40 32.13 -10.75 24.95
C GLN A 40 30.67 -11.14 24.69
N TRP A 41 30.02 -11.80 25.66
CA TRP A 41 28.58 -12.06 25.59
C TRP A 41 27.79 -10.77 25.76
N GLU A 42 28.19 -9.92 26.70
CA GLU A 42 27.56 -8.61 26.93
C GLU A 42 27.68 -7.69 25.70
N GLU A 43 28.85 -7.66 25.06
CA GLU A 43 29.05 -6.91 23.80
C GLU A 43 28.18 -7.43 22.67
N TYR A 44 28.04 -8.76 22.56
CA TYR A 44 27.18 -9.37 21.55
C TYR A 44 25.69 -9.08 21.83
N GLU A 45 25.22 -9.20 23.09
CA GLU A 45 23.87 -8.80 23.49
C GLU A 45 23.61 -7.33 23.16
N ALA A 46 24.56 -6.44 23.48
CA ALA A 46 24.45 -5.01 23.16
C ALA A 46 24.42 -4.74 21.65
N SER A 47 25.16 -5.51 20.85
CA SER A 47 25.12 -5.41 19.38
C SER A 47 23.80 -5.89 18.79
N GLN A 48 23.25 -7.00 19.29
CA GLN A 48 21.95 -7.52 18.89
C GLN A 48 20.82 -6.56 19.29
N MET A 49 20.90 -5.95 20.47
CA MET A 49 19.95 -4.90 20.88
C MET A 49 20.03 -3.65 19.99
N LYS A 50 21.20 -3.28 19.47
CA LYS A 50 21.33 -2.18 18.49
C LYS A 50 20.71 -2.54 17.14
N VAL A 51 20.88 -3.78 16.67
CA VAL A 51 20.24 -4.25 15.43
C VAL A 51 18.73 -4.32 15.59
N GLN A 52 18.24 -4.87 16.70
CA GLN A 52 16.80 -4.92 16.99
C GLN A 52 16.20 -3.53 17.16
N LYS A 53 16.85 -2.60 17.89
CA LYS A 53 16.40 -1.20 17.96
C LYS A 53 16.47 -0.53 16.59
N GLY A 54 17.51 -0.80 15.80
CA GLY A 54 17.64 -0.33 14.43
C GLY A 54 16.48 -0.82 13.54
N GLN A 55 16.05 -2.06 13.67
CA GLN A 55 14.90 -2.62 12.94
C GLN A 55 13.55 -2.16 13.52
N GLN A 56 13.45 -1.92 14.83
CA GLN A 56 12.27 -1.37 15.51
C GLN A 56 12.09 0.15 15.33
N LEU A 57 13.08 0.86 14.78
CA LEU A 57 12.98 2.29 14.49
C LEU A 57 12.28 2.60 13.16
N PHE A 58 11.98 1.59 12.32
CA PHE A 58 11.34 1.79 11.02
C PHE A 58 10.01 1.04 10.74
N PRO A 59 9.31 0.36 11.68
CA PRO A 59 8.04 -0.30 11.36
C PRO A 59 6.92 0.69 11.01
N ASP A 60 7.02 1.95 11.43
CA ASP A 60 5.98 2.97 11.24
C ASP A 60 6.13 3.80 9.96
N LEU A 61 7.18 3.57 9.16
CA LEU A 61 7.41 4.32 7.91
C LEU A 61 6.75 3.67 6.69
N GLU A 62 6.39 2.40 6.79
CA GLU A 62 5.75 1.64 5.71
C GLU A 62 4.39 2.24 5.32
N PRO A 63 3.50 2.61 6.27
CA PRO A 63 2.22 3.23 5.90
C PRO A 63 2.37 4.61 5.25
N ALA A 64 3.31 5.42 5.75
CA ALA A 64 3.58 6.74 5.18
C ALA A 64 4.16 6.66 3.75
N LEU A 65 5.03 5.68 3.50
CA LEU A 65 5.59 5.43 2.18
C LEU A 65 4.50 4.97 1.20
N GLU A 66 3.61 4.07 1.64
CA GLU A 66 2.51 3.59 0.82
C GLU A 66 1.54 4.71 0.47
N ALA A 67 1.16 5.56 1.43
CA ALA A 67 0.31 6.72 1.18
C ALA A 67 0.90 7.65 0.11
N VAL A 68 2.21 7.94 0.19
CA VAL A 68 2.92 8.74 -0.82
C VAL A 68 2.88 8.09 -2.19
N GLN A 69 3.06 6.77 -2.29
CA GLN A 69 2.99 6.04 -3.54
C GLN A 69 1.58 6.04 -4.13
N ARG A 70 0.56 5.82 -3.29
CA ARG A 70 -0.86 5.86 -3.70
C ARG A 70 -1.22 7.23 -4.27
N VAL A 71 -0.81 8.32 -3.63
CA VAL A 71 -1.04 9.69 -4.15
C VAL A 71 -0.31 9.94 -5.47
N ASP A 72 0.97 9.55 -5.60
CA ASP A 72 1.67 9.74 -6.88
C ASP A 72 1.01 8.96 -8.02
N GLN A 73 0.46 7.77 -7.74
CA GLN A 73 -0.29 6.98 -8.71
C GLN A 73 -1.64 7.63 -9.04
N ASP A 74 -2.40 8.07 -8.03
CA ASP A 74 -3.70 8.72 -8.23
C ASP A 74 -3.56 10.03 -9.03
N LEU A 75 -2.50 10.81 -8.81
CA LEU A 75 -2.18 12.00 -9.62
C LEU A 75 -1.91 11.65 -11.09
N ARG A 76 -1.15 10.58 -11.36
CA ARG A 76 -0.86 10.13 -12.74
C ARG A 76 -2.09 9.60 -13.45
N ASP A 77 -2.93 8.86 -12.71
CA ASP A 77 -4.12 8.22 -13.25
C ASP A 77 -5.33 9.16 -13.30
N TYR A 78 -5.25 10.36 -12.72
CA TYR A 78 -6.37 11.29 -12.59
C TYR A 78 -7.11 11.51 -13.91
N ARG A 79 -6.38 11.91 -14.97
CA ARG A 79 -7.00 12.17 -16.27
C ARG A 79 -7.71 10.93 -16.83
N TRP A 80 -7.06 9.78 -16.72
CA TRP A 80 -7.65 8.51 -17.14
C TRP A 80 -8.87 8.12 -16.30
N MET A 81 -8.87 8.40 -14.99
CA MET A 81 -10.02 8.19 -14.11
C MET A 81 -11.20 9.08 -14.51
N VAL A 82 -10.97 10.36 -14.81
CA VAL A 82 -12.01 11.29 -15.26
C VAL A 82 -12.60 10.88 -16.62
N GLU A 83 -11.74 10.53 -17.58
CA GLU A 83 -12.17 9.99 -18.88
C GLU A 83 -12.97 8.69 -18.71
N SER A 84 -12.51 7.80 -17.82
CA SER A 84 -13.18 6.54 -17.49
C SER A 84 -14.55 6.76 -16.85
N ILE A 85 -14.66 7.69 -15.89
CA ILE A 85 -15.95 8.06 -15.29
C ILE A 85 -16.91 8.57 -16.37
N THR A 86 -16.44 9.46 -17.24
CA THR A 86 -17.24 10.03 -18.33
C THR A 86 -17.73 8.95 -19.30
N SER A 87 -16.84 8.04 -19.70
CA SER A 87 -17.16 6.90 -20.57
C SER A 87 -18.12 5.90 -19.92
N LEU A 88 -18.00 5.67 -18.60
CA LEU A 88 -18.88 4.77 -17.87
C LEU A 88 -20.26 5.39 -17.63
N LYS A 89 -20.33 6.70 -17.38
CA LYS A 89 -21.59 7.45 -17.22
C LYS A 89 -22.39 7.51 -18.52
N SER A 90 -21.75 7.78 -19.65
CA SER A 90 -22.45 7.81 -20.94
C SER A 90 -23.07 6.45 -21.28
N ARG A 91 -22.38 5.36 -20.93
CA ARG A 91 -22.94 4.00 -21.03
C ARG A 91 -24.10 3.81 -20.06
N GLU A 92 -23.96 4.21 -18.81
CA GLU A 92 -25.06 4.09 -17.84
C GLU A 92 -26.33 4.85 -18.28
N ASP A 93 -26.18 6.04 -18.86
CA ASP A 93 -27.29 6.80 -19.43
C ASP A 93 -28.02 6.06 -20.56
N GLU A 94 -27.30 5.25 -21.34
CA GLU A 94 -27.87 4.35 -22.35
C GLU A 94 -28.66 3.20 -21.71
N TYR A 95 -28.22 2.71 -20.54
CA TYR A 95 -28.87 1.64 -19.78
C TYR A 95 -29.89 2.13 -18.74
N LYS A 96 -30.29 3.42 -18.76
CA LYS A 96 -31.32 4.02 -17.86
C LYS A 96 -32.64 3.26 -17.79
N GLN A 97 -32.87 2.36 -18.74
CA GLN A 97 -34.03 1.49 -18.82
C GLN A 97 -34.12 0.44 -17.69
N TYR A 98 -33.01 0.09 -17.01
CA TYR A 98 -33.02 -0.95 -15.97
C TYR A 98 -32.56 -0.40 -14.61
N PRO A 99 -33.44 -0.38 -13.59
CA PRO A 99 -33.07 0.00 -12.23
C PRO A 99 -32.01 -0.97 -11.67
N ARG A 100 -31.01 -0.41 -10.97
CA ARG A 100 -29.94 -1.17 -10.30
C ARG A 100 -30.48 -2.33 -9.44
N GLU A 101 -31.48 -2.04 -8.62
CA GLU A 101 -32.07 -3.00 -7.69
C GLU A 101 -32.61 -4.23 -8.41
N LEU A 102 -33.25 -4.00 -9.57
CA LEU A 102 -33.79 -5.04 -10.43
C LEU A 102 -32.68 -5.92 -11.04
N LEU A 103 -31.53 -5.33 -11.34
CA LEU A 103 -30.37 -6.03 -11.88
C LEU A 103 -29.62 -6.83 -10.81
N GLU A 104 -29.48 -6.27 -9.60
CA GLU A 104 -28.92 -6.96 -8.44
C GLU A 104 -29.80 -8.15 -8.03
N ASP A 105 -31.11 -7.99 -8.05
CA ASP A 105 -32.07 -9.06 -7.71
C ASP A 105 -32.11 -10.14 -8.80
N MET A 106 -32.01 -9.78 -10.09
CA MET A 106 -31.86 -10.74 -11.18
C MET A 106 -30.58 -11.57 -11.02
N ILE A 107 -29.49 -10.96 -10.57
CA ILE A 107 -28.23 -11.67 -10.31
C ILE A 107 -28.36 -12.61 -9.10
N LYS A 108 -29.00 -12.16 -8.01
CA LYS A 108 -29.23 -12.98 -6.81
C LYS A 108 -30.18 -14.16 -7.09
N GLY A 109 -31.25 -13.92 -7.86
CA GLY A 109 -32.23 -14.94 -8.26
C GLY A 109 -31.65 -16.03 -9.17
N GLY A 110 -30.69 -15.68 -10.04
CA GLY A 110 -29.95 -16.66 -10.86
C GLY A 110 -28.97 -17.54 -10.07
N THR A 111 -28.74 -17.23 -8.78
CA THR A 111 -27.84 -17.94 -7.87
C THR A 111 -28.58 -18.64 -6.72
N ALA A 112 -29.75 -19.24 -6.97
CA ALA A 112 -30.40 -20.09 -5.97
C ALA A 112 -29.44 -21.22 -5.54
N GLN A 113 -28.80 -21.01 -4.40
CA GLN A 113 -27.74 -21.88 -3.85
C GLN A 113 -28.32 -22.95 -2.91
N TYR A 114 -29.58 -22.78 -2.51
CA TYR A 114 -30.29 -23.66 -1.57
C TYR A 114 -31.76 -23.81 -1.99
N GLY A 115 -32.23 -25.05 -2.13
CA GLY A 115 -33.61 -25.39 -2.51
C GLY A 115 -33.70 -26.67 -3.34
N ILE A 116 -34.92 -27.18 -3.56
CA ILE A 116 -35.19 -28.39 -4.38
C ILE A 116 -34.69 -28.20 -5.84
N GLU A 117 -34.68 -26.95 -6.32
CA GLU A 117 -34.15 -26.57 -7.63
C GLU A 117 -32.62 -26.74 -7.76
N ALA A 118 -31.88 -26.78 -6.65
CA ALA A 118 -30.45 -27.07 -6.65
C ALA A 118 -30.14 -28.57 -6.81
N ALA A 119 -31.12 -29.44 -6.52
CA ALA A 119 -30.99 -30.89 -6.64
C ALA A 119 -31.34 -31.41 -8.05
N LEU A 120 -31.96 -30.58 -8.89
CA LEU A 120 -32.17 -30.90 -10.30
C LEU A 120 -30.85 -30.74 -11.06
N PRO A 121 -30.46 -31.69 -11.92
CA PRO A 121 -29.26 -31.56 -12.74
C PRO A 121 -29.42 -30.32 -13.63
N LYS A 122 -28.63 -29.29 -13.33
CA LYS A 122 -28.60 -28.07 -14.14
C LYS A 122 -28.21 -28.46 -15.55
N ALA A 123 -29.02 -28.08 -16.55
CA ALA A 123 -28.64 -28.23 -17.94
C ALA A 123 -27.25 -27.59 -18.12
N GLN A 124 -26.27 -28.39 -18.53
CA GLN A 124 -24.91 -27.91 -18.75
C GLN A 124 -24.96 -26.82 -19.83
N GLY A 125 -24.77 -25.56 -19.45
CA GLY A 125 -24.83 -24.42 -20.37
C GLY A 125 -25.58 -23.18 -19.87
N VAL A 126 -26.29 -23.21 -18.73
CA VAL A 126 -27.14 -22.08 -18.28
C VAL A 126 -26.35 -20.81 -17.86
N HIS A 127 -25.03 -20.90 -17.66
CA HIS A 127 -24.16 -19.71 -17.52
C HIS A 127 -23.91 -18.97 -18.85
N SER A 128 -24.57 -19.36 -19.94
CA SER A 128 -24.51 -18.71 -21.26
C SER A 128 -25.53 -17.60 -21.46
N ASP A 129 -26.40 -17.33 -20.47
CA ASP A 129 -27.38 -16.26 -20.59
C ASP A 129 -26.68 -14.89 -20.74
N VAL A 130 -26.81 -14.33 -21.94
CA VAL A 130 -26.17 -13.08 -22.35
C VAL A 130 -26.59 -11.95 -21.41
N THR A 131 -27.85 -11.97 -20.98
CA THR A 131 -28.44 -10.95 -20.10
C THR A 131 -27.81 -10.96 -18.70
N PHE A 132 -27.63 -12.13 -18.08
CA PHE A 132 -26.98 -12.26 -16.77
C PHE A 132 -25.51 -11.82 -16.80
N ARG A 133 -24.79 -12.12 -17.90
CA ARG A 133 -23.40 -11.68 -18.08
C ARG A 133 -23.30 -10.17 -18.22
N GLU A 134 -24.21 -9.56 -18.96
CA GLU A 134 -24.31 -8.10 -19.13
C GLU A 134 -24.66 -7.41 -17.82
N ALA A 135 -25.62 -7.96 -17.06
CA ALA A 135 -25.97 -7.52 -15.73
C ALA A 135 -24.75 -7.46 -14.79
N LYS A 136 -23.97 -8.55 -14.74
CA LYS A 136 -22.75 -8.61 -13.93
C LYS A 136 -21.66 -7.63 -14.40
N LYS A 137 -21.52 -7.44 -15.72
CA LYS A 137 -20.60 -6.44 -16.28
C LYS A 137 -21.00 -5.03 -15.86
N PHE A 138 -22.29 -4.71 -15.92
CA PHE A 138 -22.82 -3.41 -15.52
C PHE A 138 -22.54 -3.12 -14.04
N LEU A 139 -22.83 -4.06 -13.13
CA LEU A 139 -22.53 -3.86 -11.70
C LEU A 139 -21.04 -3.60 -11.44
N ARG A 140 -20.15 -4.40 -12.03
CA ARG A 140 -18.70 -4.21 -11.90
C ARG A 140 -18.22 -2.86 -12.43
N ASN A 141 -18.79 -2.42 -13.54
CA ASN A 141 -18.50 -1.13 -14.14
C ASN A 141 -18.96 0.02 -13.25
N TRP A 142 -20.14 -0.09 -12.65
CA TRP A 142 -20.62 0.90 -11.70
C TRP A 142 -19.78 0.96 -10.42
N GLU A 143 -19.42 -0.18 -9.83
CA GLU A 143 -18.55 -0.20 -8.65
C GLU A 143 -17.18 0.42 -8.96
N ARG A 144 -16.65 0.16 -10.16
CA ARG A 144 -15.43 0.79 -10.64
C ARG A 144 -15.60 2.31 -10.79
N MET A 145 -16.69 2.77 -11.42
CA MET A 145 -17.01 4.18 -11.58
C MET A 145 -17.11 4.88 -10.21
N LYS A 146 -17.83 4.30 -9.24
CA LYS A 146 -17.94 4.85 -7.89
C LYS A 146 -16.60 4.95 -7.17
N ARG A 147 -15.72 3.96 -7.33
CA ARG A 147 -14.36 4.03 -6.78
C ARG A 147 -13.56 5.18 -7.38
N TYR A 148 -13.62 5.36 -8.71
CA TYR A 148 -12.94 6.49 -9.37
C TYR A 148 -13.55 7.83 -8.94
N GLU A 149 -14.87 7.96 -8.85
CA GLU A 149 -15.52 9.18 -8.37
C GLU A 149 -15.08 9.55 -6.95
N CYS A 150 -14.98 8.56 -6.06
CA CYS A 150 -14.52 8.77 -4.70
C CYS A 150 -13.06 9.25 -4.67
N LYS A 151 -12.17 8.59 -5.42
CA LYS A 151 -10.76 8.96 -5.53
C LYS A 151 -10.56 10.37 -6.09
N VAL A 152 -11.22 10.68 -7.20
CA VAL A 152 -11.16 12.00 -7.86
C VAL A 152 -11.61 13.10 -6.91
N LYS A 153 -12.77 12.91 -6.24
CA LYS A 153 -13.26 13.90 -5.26
C LYS A 153 -12.33 14.09 -4.08
N LYS A 154 -11.76 13.01 -3.53
CA LYS A 154 -10.78 13.08 -2.44
C LYS A 154 -9.54 13.86 -2.88
N LEU A 155 -9.02 13.58 -4.08
CA LEU A 155 -7.84 14.26 -4.62
C LEU A 155 -8.10 15.75 -4.87
N GLU A 156 -9.22 16.10 -5.50
CA GLU A 156 -9.61 17.49 -5.76
C GLU A 156 -9.76 18.29 -4.46
N ALA A 157 -10.39 17.69 -3.44
CA ALA A 157 -10.51 18.31 -2.12
C ALA A 157 -9.15 18.50 -1.45
N ALA A 158 -8.25 17.51 -1.56
CA ALA A 158 -6.91 17.59 -0.99
C ALA A 158 -6.04 18.65 -1.69
N VAL A 159 -6.15 18.79 -3.02
CA VAL A 159 -5.47 19.84 -3.80
C VAL A 159 -6.00 21.22 -3.42
N ALA A 160 -7.32 21.37 -3.24
CA ALA A 160 -7.92 22.63 -2.78
C ALA A 160 -7.45 23.02 -1.36
N ALA A 161 -7.12 22.05 -0.52
CA ALA A 161 -6.63 22.27 0.85
C ALA A 161 -5.13 22.62 0.95
N LEU A 162 -4.37 22.51 -0.15
CA LEU A 162 -2.94 22.86 -0.16
C LEU A 162 -2.74 24.34 0.19
N GLN A 163 -1.78 24.61 1.09
CA GLN A 163 -1.49 25.97 1.58
C GLN A 163 -0.52 26.72 0.65
N ASP A 164 0.47 26.04 0.08
CA ASP A 164 1.43 26.66 -0.84
C ASP A 164 0.83 26.73 -2.26
N GLU A 165 0.72 27.95 -2.78
CA GLU A 165 0.24 28.22 -4.13
C GLU A 165 1.12 27.55 -5.19
N ARG A 166 2.44 27.46 -4.95
CA ARG A 166 3.34 26.80 -5.91
C ARG A 166 3.06 25.30 -6.01
N GLU A 167 2.81 24.66 -4.87
CA GLU A 167 2.43 23.26 -4.83
C GLU A 167 1.09 23.04 -5.52
N ARG A 168 0.11 23.93 -5.30
CA ARG A 168 -1.20 23.88 -5.96
C ARG A 168 -1.07 23.99 -7.48
N VAL A 169 -0.29 24.94 -8.00
CA VAL A 169 -0.05 25.08 -9.44
C VAL A 169 0.60 23.83 -10.04
N VAL A 170 1.55 23.21 -9.33
CA VAL A 170 2.14 21.94 -9.79
C VAL A 170 1.09 20.82 -9.80
N ALA A 171 0.27 20.73 -8.76
CA ALA A 171 -0.79 19.73 -8.68
C ALA A 171 -1.81 19.89 -9.81
N GLU A 172 -2.36 21.09 -10.00
CA GLU A 172 -3.31 21.42 -11.07
C GLU A 172 -2.73 21.11 -12.45
N GLY A 173 -1.48 21.51 -12.73
CA GLY A 173 -0.81 21.18 -13.99
C GLY A 173 -0.66 19.67 -14.21
N MET A 174 -0.47 18.88 -13.15
CA MET A 174 -0.47 17.41 -13.24
C MET A 174 -1.85 16.84 -13.53
N LEU A 175 -2.90 17.37 -12.89
CA LEU A 175 -4.29 16.97 -13.13
C LEU A 175 -4.73 17.26 -14.58
N ASP A 176 -4.29 18.39 -15.12
CA ASP A 176 -4.50 18.79 -16.52
C ASP A 176 -3.68 17.93 -17.53
N GLY A 177 -2.74 17.13 -17.02
CA GLY A 177 -1.87 16.29 -17.83
C GLY A 177 -0.74 17.06 -18.53
N MET A 178 -0.37 18.23 -18.02
CA MET A 178 0.79 19.00 -18.51
C MET A 178 2.09 18.25 -18.20
N LYS A 179 3.08 18.38 -19.09
CA LYS A 179 4.41 17.82 -18.83
C LYS A 179 5.14 18.67 -17.80
N MET A 180 6.00 18.04 -17.01
CA MET A 180 6.81 18.74 -15.98
C MET A 180 7.61 19.93 -16.52
N TYR A 181 8.00 19.93 -17.80
CA TYR A 181 8.70 21.05 -18.41
C TYR A 181 7.79 22.27 -18.62
N GLU A 182 6.50 22.06 -18.92
CA GLU A 182 5.50 23.11 -19.14
C GLU A 182 5.17 23.78 -17.80
N ILE A 183 4.99 22.97 -16.77
CA ILE A 183 4.80 23.43 -15.39
C ILE A 183 6.02 24.25 -14.92
N ALA A 184 7.24 23.79 -15.24
CA ALA A 184 8.47 24.54 -14.93
C ALA A 184 8.54 25.89 -15.63
N GLN A 185 8.10 25.97 -16.89
CA GLN A 185 8.03 27.22 -17.64
C GLN A 185 6.99 28.17 -17.05
N GLN A 186 5.80 27.66 -16.69
CA GLN A 186 4.74 28.43 -16.05
C GLN A 186 5.20 29.04 -14.71
N LEU A 187 5.92 28.27 -13.90
CA LEU A 187 6.48 28.71 -12.62
C LEU A 187 7.79 29.50 -12.75
N ARG A 188 8.38 29.56 -13.96
CA ARG A 188 9.70 30.18 -14.23
C ARG A 188 10.83 29.65 -13.35
N VAL A 189 10.84 28.35 -13.11
CA VAL A 189 11.86 27.68 -12.28
C VAL A 189 12.55 26.57 -13.06
N SER A 190 13.67 26.07 -12.51
CA SER A 190 14.35 24.91 -13.08
C SER A 190 13.52 23.63 -12.93
N ARG A 191 13.74 22.65 -13.82
CA ARG A 191 13.11 21.32 -13.72
C ARG A 191 13.38 20.63 -12.38
N GLN A 192 14.59 20.79 -11.82
CA GLN A 192 14.96 20.19 -10.53
C GLN A 192 14.17 20.82 -9.38
N THR A 193 13.93 22.13 -9.45
CA THR A 193 13.11 22.85 -8.48
C THR A 193 11.67 22.36 -8.53
N VAL A 194 11.09 22.17 -9.73
CA VAL A 194 9.74 21.58 -9.86
C VAL A 194 9.68 20.18 -9.29
N ASP A 195 10.67 19.32 -9.53
CA ASP A 195 10.69 17.97 -8.95
C ASP A 195 10.71 18.00 -7.42
N THR A 196 11.42 18.98 -6.84
CA THR A 196 11.46 19.18 -5.38
C THR A 196 10.11 19.65 -4.85
N ILE A 197 9.47 20.62 -5.53
CA ILE A 197 8.11 21.09 -5.19
C ILE A 197 7.11 19.94 -5.32
N ARG A 198 7.21 19.13 -6.39
CA ARG A 198 6.37 17.94 -6.59
C ARG A 198 6.48 16.97 -5.42
N ARG A 199 7.69 16.65 -4.97
CA ARG A 199 7.90 15.74 -3.82
C ARG A 199 7.33 16.31 -2.53
N ALA A 200 7.43 17.62 -2.31
CA ALA A 200 6.82 18.28 -1.15
C ALA A 200 5.29 18.20 -1.21
N MET A 201 4.72 18.58 -2.37
CA MET A 201 3.30 18.50 -2.66
C MET A 201 2.71 17.10 -2.48
N ILE A 202 3.35 16.05 -2.99
CA ILE A 202 2.88 14.66 -2.81
C ILE A 202 2.85 14.27 -1.32
N ARG A 203 3.85 14.69 -0.53
CA ARG A 203 3.85 14.42 0.92
C ARG A 203 2.72 15.15 1.62
N ASN A 204 2.47 16.41 1.27
CA ASN A 204 1.39 17.20 1.84
C ASN A 204 0.00 16.65 1.46
N LEU A 205 -0.16 16.20 0.21
CA LEU A 205 -1.38 15.53 -0.24
C LEU A 205 -1.58 14.19 0.48
N ALA A 206 -0.52 13.39 0.65
CA ALA A 206 -0.59 12.13 1.39
C ALA A 206 -1.05 12.37 2.83
N TRP A 207 -0.52 13.40 3.49
CA TRP A 207 -0.99 13.82 4.81
C TRP A 207 -2.46 14.19 4.78
N ASN A 208 -2.88 15.11 3.90
CA ASN A 208 -4.26 15.58 3.83
C ASN A 208 -5.28 14.48 3.48
N MET A 209 -4.90 13.48 2.71
CA MET A 209 -5.80 12.41 2.25
C MET A 209 -5.88 11.23 3.21
N TYR A 210 -4.77 10.91 3.88
CA TYR A 210 -4.60 9.66 4.62
C TYR A 210 -4.15 9.90 6.07
N GLU A 211 -4.29 11.11 6.62
CA GLU A 211 -3.93 11.39 8.02
C GLU A 211 -4.58 10.40 8.99
N ASP A 212 -5.88 10.14 8.82
CA ASP A 212 -6.62 9.20 9.67
C ASP A 212 -6.09 7.76 9.51
N GLU A 213 -5.85 7.32 8.28
CA GLU A 213 -5.35 5.98 7.98
C GLU A 213 -3.88 5.79 8.41
N MET A 214 -3.06 6.86 8.39
CA MET A 214 -1.68 6.84 8.89
C MET A 214 -1.62 6.82 10.42
N ARG A 215 -2.61 7.39 11.11
CA ARG A 215 -2.71 7.36 12.58
C ARG A 215 -3.23 6.03 13.12
N GLU A 216 -4.15 5.40 12.41
CA GLU A 216 -4.77 4.12 12.80
C GLU A 216 -4.03 2.88 12.25
N GLY A 217 -3.12 3.07 11.30
CA GLY A 217 -2.44 2.01 10.55
C GLY A 217 -3.25 1.62 9.32
N LEU A 218 -2.61 1.60 8.15
CA LEU A 218 -3.31 1.32 6.88
C LEU A 218 -3.93 -0.08 6.90
N PRO A 219 -5.24 -0.23 6.63
CA PRO A 219 -5.79 -1.54 6.36
C PRO A 219 -5.20 -2.07 5.04
N ALA A 220 -4.66 -3.28 5.12
CA ALA A 220 -4.09 -4.03 3.99
C ALA A 220 -5.12 -4.32 2.88
#